data_AF-A0A1N6IKK9-F1
#
_entry.id   AF-A0A1N6IKK9-F1
#
_cell.length_a   1.000
_cell.length_b   1.000
_cell.length_c   1.000
_cell.angle_alpha   90.00
_cell.angle_beta   90.00
_cell.angle_gamma   90.00
#
_symmetry.space_group_name_H-M   'P 1'
#
loop_
_entity.id
_entity.type
_entity.pdbx_description
1 polymer ?
#
loop_
_entity_poly.entity_id
_entity_poly.type
_entity_poly.pdbx_seq_one_letter_code
_entity_poly.pdbx_strand_id
1 'polypeptide(L)'
;MRVAGFGFRKGADMGSLSDALAQAGGTDALTTLAAPEDKAGDPCLADLAARLGLPIHAISQAALATPATLTEAPRVRAARGTGSVAEATALVAAGPGARLTGPRQISTDRMAACAIATGETT
;
A
#
# COMPACT_ATOMS: atom_id res chain seq x y z
N MET A 1 -2.48 5.59 14.27
CA MET A 1 -1.67 4.72 13.38
C MET A 1 -1.57 5.31 11.97
N ARG A 2 -0.43 5.19 11.28
CA ARG A 2 -0.25 5.66 9.88
C ARG A 2 0.41 4.54 9.05
N VAL A 3 -0.27 4.11 8.00
CA VAL A 3 0.08 2.90 7.24
C VAL A 3 0.28 3.22 5.77
N ALA A 4 1.37 2.72 5.19
CA ALA A 4 1.64 2.81 3.76
C ALA A 4 1.26 1.49 3.07
N GLY A 5 0.26 1.52 2.19
CA GLY A 5 -0.17 0.38 1.39
C GLY A 5 0.43 0.40 -0.01
N PHE A 6 0.89 -0.76 -0.49
CA PHE A 6 1.62 -0.90 -1.74
C PHE A 6 0.93 -1.83 -2.74
N GLY A 7 1.06 -1.49 -4.01
CA GLY A 7 0.86 -2.41 -5.13
C GLY A 7 1.93 -2.18 -6.20
N PHE A 8 2.52 -3.24 -6.74
CA PHE A 8 3.66 -3.11 -7.65
C PHE A 8 3.74 -4.26 -8.66
N ARG A 9 4.41 -3.98 -9.78
CA ARG A 9 4.63 -4.93 -10.87
C ARG A 9 5.71 -5.95 -10.51
N LYS A 10 5.74 -7.08 -11.23
CA LYS A 10 6.90 -7.97 -11.19
C LYS A 10 8.11 -7.21 -11.75
N GLY A 11 9.23 -7.22 -11.02
CA GLY A 11 10.45 -6.49 -11.38
C GLY A 11 10.52 -5.05 -10.84
N ALA A 12 9.56 -4.60 -10.03
CA ALA A 12 9.74 -3.38 -9.25
C ALA A 12 10.85 -3.60 -8.21
N ASP A 13 11.66 -2.57 -7.98
CA ASP A 13 12.72 -2.62 -6.97
C ASP A 13 12.38 -1.73 -5.76
N MET A 14 13.26 -1.73 -4.75
CA MET A 14 13.09 -0.89 -3.56
C MET A 14 13.05 0.60 -3.91
N GLY A 15 13.73 1.03 -4.98
CA GLY A 15 13.71 2.41 -5.49
C GLY A 15 12.32 2.81 -6.00
N SER A 16 11.67 1.94 -6.78
CA SER A 16 10.28 2.14 -7.21
C SER A 16 9.34 2.33 -6.01
N LEU A 17 9.46 1.48 -4.98
CA LEU A 17 8.61 1.57 -3.79
C LEU A 17 8.90 2.84 -2.97
N SER A 18 10.18 3.17 -2.79
CA SER A 18 10.62 4.36 -2.04
C SER A 18 10.13 5.65 -2.70
N ASP A 19 10.20 5.72 -4.03
CA ASP A 19 9.71 6.86 -4.81
C ASP A 19 8.19 7.01 -4.70
N ALA A 20 7.43 5.92 -4.90
CA ALA A 20 5.98 5.95 -4.71
C ALA A 20 5.59 6.39 -3.30
N LEU A 21 6.33 5.94 -2.27
CA LEU A 21 6.10 6.33 -0.89
C LEU A 21 6.40 7.80 -0.63
N ALA A 22 7.53 8.31 -1.15
CA ALA A 22 7.89 9.72 -1.03
C ALA A 22 6.81 10.62 -1.64
N GLN A 23 6.31 10.28 -2.83
CA GLN A 23 5.21 11.00 -3.48
C GLN A 23 3.91 10.94 -2.66
N ALA A 24 3.62 9.81 -2.00
CA ALA A 24 2.39 9.61 -1.22
C ALA A 24 2.37 10.36 0.13
N GLY A 25 3.48 10.96 0.55
CA GLY A 25 3.59 11.70 1.81
C GLY A 25 4.74 11.26 2.71
N GLY A 26 5.61 10.37 2.23
CA GLY A 26 6.86 10.01 2.88
C GLY A 26 6.70 9.08 4.08
N THR A 27 7.77 8.99 4.88
CA THR A 27 7.94 8.00 5.95
C THR A 27 7.53 8.52 7.33
N ASP A 28 7.14 9.79 7.44
CA ASP A 28 6.88 10.41 8.73
C ASP A 28 5.71 9.73 9.46
N ALA A 29 5.94 9.40 10.73
CA ALA A 29 5.02 8.70 11.62
C ALA A 29 4.46 7.36 11.08
N LEU A 30 5.06 6.75 10.05
CA LEU A 30 4.63 5.43 9.58
C LEU A 30 4.90 4.37 10.63
N THR A 31 3.94 3.48 10.81
CA THR A 31 4.03 2.37 11.76
C THR A 31 4.05 1.02 11.07
N THR A 32 3.61 0.94 9.82
CA THR A 32 3.39 -0.34 9.12
C THR A 32 3.43 -0.11 7.61
N LEU A 33 4.01 -1.08 6.88
CA LEU A 33 3.82 -1.21 5.43
C LEU A 33 2.79 -2.32 5.18
N ALA A 34 1.96 -2.18 4.16
CA ALA A 34 0.95 -3.18 3.83
C ALA A 34 1.01 -3.54 2.33
N ALA A 35 0.76 -4.80 2.02
CA ALA A 35 0.70 -5.29 0.64
C ALA A 35 -0.23 -6.51 0.56
N PRO A 36 -0.72 -6.89 -0.63
CA PRO A 36 -1.40 -8.17 -0.81
C PRO A 36 -0.54 -9.35 -0.34
N GLU A 37 -1.15 -10.41 0.18
CA GLU A 37 -0.45 -11.62 0.63
C GLU A 37 0.50 -12.21 -0.42
N ASP A 38 0.09 -12.22 -1.70
CA ASP A 38 0.92 -12.71 -2.82
C ASP A 38 2.13 -11.81 -3.14
N LYS A 39 2.24 -10.66 -2.47
CA LYS A 39 3.28 -9.66 -2.64
C LYS A 39 4.03 -9.29 -1.36
N ALA A 40 3.50 -9.65 -0.19
CA ALA A 40 4.07 -9.28 1.09
C ALA A 40 5.48 -9.87 1.32
N GLY A 41 5.78 -11.01 0.69
CA GLY A 41 7.10 -11.66 0.74
C GLY A 41 8.06 -11.29 -0.40
N ASP A 42 7.72 -10.31 -1.25
CA ASP A 42 8.59 -9.91 -2.36
C ASP A 42 9.84 -9.18 -1.80
N PRO A 43 11.08 -9.53 -2.23
CA PRO A 43 12.30 -8.97 -1.67
C PRO A 43 12.34 -7.44 -1.66
N CYS A 44 11.82 -6.76 -2.68
CA CYS A 44 11.88 -5.30 -2.73
C CYS A 44 11.08 -4.63 -1.61
N LEU A 45 9.96 -5.23 -1.19
CA LEU A 45 9.16 -4.73 -0.07
C LEU A 45 9.83 -5.10 1.27
N ALA A 46 10.40 -6.30 1.38
CA ALA A 46 11.16 -6.72 2.55
C ALA A 46 12.38 -5.81 2.80
N ASP A 47 13.12 -5.45 1.75
CA ASP A 47 14.26 -4.54 1.83
C ASP A 47 13.82 -3.14 2.26
N LEU A 48 12.71 -2.62 1.73
CA LEU A 48 12.15 -1.34 2.16
C LEU A 48 11.71 -1.39 3.64
N ALA A 49 11.01 -2.44 4.04
CA ALA A 49 10.56 -2.62 5.41
C ALA A 49 11.73 -2.67 6.40
N ALA A 50 12.77 -3.45 6.07
CA ALA A 50 14.00 -3.52 6.85
C ALA A 50 14.72 -2.16 6.92
N ARG A 51 14.79 -1.44 5.80
CA ARG A 51 15.40 -0.10 5.74
C ARG A 51 14.70 0.92 6.63
N LEU A 52 13.37 0.83 6.71
CA LEU A 52 12.53 1.72 7.53
C LEU A 52 12.34 1.22 8.97
N GLY A 53 12.74 -0.02 9.28
CA GLY A 53 12.49 -0.64 10.58
C GLY A 53 11.00 -0.88 10.85
N LEU A 54 10.21 -1.12 9.81
CA LEU A 54 8.74 -1.27 9.89
C LEU A 54 8.29 -2.70 9.58
N PRO A 55 7.24 -3.20 10.24
CA PRO A 55 6.64 -4.48 9.89
C PRO A 55 5.85 -4.40 8.57
N ILE A 56 5.70 -5.56 7.91
CA ILE A 56 4.82 -5.73 6.76
C ILE A 56 3.54 -6.45 7.21
N HIS A 57 2.38 -5.87 6.90
CA HIS A 57 1.07 -6.49 7.07
C HIS A 57 0.60 -7.06 5.72
N ALA A 58 0.53 -8.38 5.63
CA ALA A 58 0.00 -9.10 4.48
C ALA A 58 -1.54 -9.06 4.49
N ILE A 59 -2.15 -8.60 3.40
CA ILE A 59 -3.60 -8.44 3.29
C ILE A 59 -4.19 -9.48 2.34
N SER A 60 -5.17 -10.24 2.84
CA SER A 60 -5.86 -11.27 2.06
C SER A 60 -6.65 -10.70 0.91
N GLN A 61 -6.80 -11.49 -0.15
CA GLN A 61 -7.57 -11.09 -1.34
C GLN A 61 -9.04 -10.79 -1.00
N ALA A 62 -9.62 -11.45 0.00
CA ALA A 62 -10.97 -11.15 0.47
C ALA A 62 -11.05 -9.77 1.14
N ALA A 63 -10.08 -9.44 2.00
CA ALA A 63 -10.04 -8.15 2.68
C ALA A 63 -9.81 -6.97 1.70
N LEU A 64 -9.00 -7.18 0.65
CA LEU A 64 -8.76 -6.16 -0.39
C LEU A 64 -10.03 -5.64 -1.06
N ALA A 65 -11.06 -6.49 -1.21
CA ALA A 65 -12.30 -6.13 -1.89
C ALA A 65 -13.28 -5.36 -1.00
N THR A 66 -13.00 -5.21 0.31
CA THR A 66 -13.93 -4.61 1.27
C THR A 66 -13.92 -3.08 1.34
N PRO A 67 -12.77 -2.36 1.31
CA PRO A 67 -12.79 -0.92 1.48
C PRO A 67 -13.19 -0.19 0.18
N ALA A 68 -13.89 0.94 0.35
CA ALA A 68 -14.05 1.91 -0.73
C ALA A 68 -12.72 2.66 -0.94
N THR A 69 -12.28 2.73 -2.19
CA THR A 69 -11.05 3.39 -2.61
C THR A 69 -11.36 4.75 -3.25
N LEU A 70 -10.42 5.70 -3.19
CA LEU A 70 -10.55 6.99 -3.90
C LEU A 70 -10.32 6.81 -5.39
N THR A 71 -9.40 5.93 -5.76
CA THR A 71 -9.09 5.61 -7.16
C THR A 71 -9.89 4.41 -7.64
N GLU A 72 -10.55 4.54 -8.79
CA GLU A 72 -11.23 3.43 -9.48
C GLU A 72 -10.52 3.07 -10.79
N ALA A 73 -9.72 2.00 -10.78
CA ALA A 73 -9.11 1.46 -12.00
C ALA A 73 -9.83 0.19 -12.46
N PRO A 74 -10.54 0.18 -13.61
CA PRO A 74 -11.33 -0.97 -14.07
C PRO A 74 -10.53 -2.28 -14.15
N ARG A 75 -9.27 -2.20 -14.61
CA ARG A 75 -8.36 -3.36 -14.67
C ARG A 75 -8.05 -3.95 -13.29
N VAL A 76 -7.92 -3.10 -12.26
CA VAL A 76 -7.63 -3.54 -10.88
C VAL A 76 -8.90 -4.09 -10.26
N ARG A 77 -10.06 -3.46 -10.51
CA ARG A 77 -11.35 -3.96 -10.08
C ARG A 77 -11.60 -5.39 -10.60
N ALA A 78 -11.37 -5.60 -11.89
CA ALA A 78 -11.52 -6.92 -12.51
C ALA A 78 -10.52 -7.96 -11.95
N ALA A 79 -9.26 -7.57 -11.72
CA ALA A 79 -8.21 -8.51 -11.31
C ALA A 79 -8.15 -8.77 -9.79
N ARG A 80 -8.55 -7.80 -8.97
CA ARG A 80 -8.30 -7.78 -7.51
C ARG A 80 -9.54 -7.40 -6.70
N GLY A 81 -10.70 -7.21 -7.31
CA GLY A 81 -11.94 -6.87 -6.61
C GLY A 81 -11.98 -5.47 -6.00
N THR A 82 -10.96 -4.64 -6.23
CA THR A 82 -10.81 -3.30 -5.63
C THR A 82 -10.45 -2.23 -6.66
N GLY A 83 -10.80 -0.97 -6.43
CA GLY A 83 -10.45 0.13 -7.32
C GLY A 83 -8.94 0.43 -7.31
N SER A 84 -8.29 0.19 -6.17
CA SER A 84 -6.85 0.39 -5.98
C SER A 84 -6.29 -0.54 -4.90
N VAL A 85 -5.32 -1.37 -5.26
CA VAL A 85 -4.61 -2.26 -4.31
C VAL A 85 -3.89 -1.47 -3.21
N ALA A 86 -3.16 -0.41 -3.58
CA ALA A 86 -2.39 0.39 -2.64
C ALA A 86 -3.30 1.07 -1.59
N GLU A 87 -4.43 1.61 -2.04
CA GLU A 87 -5.41 2.25 -1.14
C GLU A 87 -6.12 1.23 -0.25
N ALA A 88 -6.55 0.11 -0.83
CA ALA A 88 -7.24 -0.93 -0.08
C ALA A 88 -6.35 -1.57 1.00
N THR A 89 -5.09 -1.88 0.67
CA THR A 89 -4.13 -2.41 1.65
C THR A 89 -3.87 -1.43 2.79
N ALA A 90 -3.67 -0.14 2.47
CA ALA A 90 -3.48 0.90 3.48
C ALA A 90 -4.68 0.99 4.43
N LEU A 91 -5.90 1.04 3.89
CA LEU A 91 -7.13 1.13 4.67
C LEU A 91 -7.37 -0.09 5.56
N VAL A 92 -7.25 -1.30 5.00
CA VAL A 92 -7.46 -2.54 5.76
C VAL A 92 -6.44 -2.64 6.89
N ALA A 93 -5.17 -2.39 6.60
CA ALA A 93 -4.12 -2.45 7.61
C ALA A 93 -4.23 -1.33 8.65
N ALA A 94 -4.75 -0.16 8.28
CA ALA A 94 -5.04 0.94 9.21
C ALA A 94 -6.23 0.67 10.14
N GLY A 95 -7.07 -0.33 9.82
CA GLY A 95 -8.15 -0.80 10.68
C GLY A 95 -9.48 -0.05 10.54
N PRO A 96 -10.47 -0.37 11.39
CA PRO A 96 -11.78 0.29 11.39
C PRO A 96 -11.66 1.80 11.54
N GLY A 97 -12.50 2.55 10.83
CA GLY A 97 -12.45 4.02 10.88
C GLY A 97 -11.28 4.65 10.11
N ALA A 98 -10.41 3.85 9.47
CA ALA A 98 -9.31 4.38 8.68
C ALA A 98 -9.76 5.33 7.55
N ARG A 99 -8.87 6.25 7.20
CA ARG A 99 -9.05 7.23 6.12
C ARG A 99 -7.77 7.36 5.31
N LEU A 100 -7.91 7.47 3.99
CA LEU A 100 -6.79 7.80 3.11
C LEU A 100 -6.40 9.27 3.28
N THR A 101 -5.10 9.56 3.28
CA THR A 101 -4.60 10.95 3.29
C THR A 101 -4.66 11.59 1.91
N GLY A 102 -4.86 10.77 0.87
CA GLY A 102 -4.99 11.18 -0.53
C GLY A 102 -5.13 9.95 -1.44
N PRO A 103 -5.34 10.15 -2.76
CA PRO A 103 -5.30 9.05 -3.72
C PRO A 103 -3.91 8.46 -3.79
N ARG A 104 -3.81 7.22 -4.28
CA ARG A 104 -2.51 6.58 -4.50
C ARG A 104 -1.61 7.43 -5.38
N GLN A 105 -0.32 7.40 -5.09
CA GLN A 105 0.73 7.93 -5.93
C GLN A 105 1.45 6.78 -6.65
N ILE A 106 1.93 7.04 -7.85
CA ILE A 106 2.59 6.06 -8.70
C ILE A 106 4.04 6.50 -8.84
N SER A 107 4.98 5.57 -8.69
CA SER A 107 6.40 5.87 -8.90
C SER A 107 6.67 6.39 -10.31
N THR A 108 7.74 7.16 -10.46
CA THR A 108 8.18 7.80 -11.71
C THR A 108 8.39 6.76 -12.81
N ASP A 109 8.97 5.61 -12.47
CA ASP A 109 9.16 4.46 -13.37
C ASP A 109 7.87 3.67 -13.65
N ARG A 110 6.77 4.01 -12.98
CA ARG A 110 5.45 3.37 -13.07
C ARG A 110 5.42 1.90 -12.67
N MET A 111 6.38 1.47 -11.88
CA MET A 111 6.52 0.10 -11.39
C MET A 111 5.78 -0.15 -10.08
N ALA A 112 5.61 0.89 -9.26
CA ALA A 112 4.97 0.82 -7.95
C ALA A 112 3.87 1.88 -7.80
N ALA A 113 2.96 1.62 -6.87
CA ALA A 113 2.00 2.57 -6.36
C ALA A 113 1.91 2.45 -4.84
N CYS A 114 1.77 3.58 -4.17
CA CYS A 114 1.65 3.69 -2.72
C CYS A 114 0.47 4.58 -2.35
N ALA A 115 -0.23 4.26 -1.28
CA ALA A 115 -1.19 5.15 -0.65
C ALA A 115 -0.98 5.13 0.87
N ILE A 116 -1.28 6.24 1.54
CA ILE A 116 -1.17 6.32 3.00
C ILE A 116 -2.56 6.44 3.60
N ALA A 117 -2.81 5.65 4.64
CA ALA A 117 -4.01 5.75 5.46
C ALA A 117 -3.65 6.04 6.92
N THR A 118 -4.52 6.79 7.59
CA THR A 118 -4.50 7.00 9.03
C THR A 118 -5.66 6.25 9.66
N GLY A 119 -5.41 5.58 10.78
CA GLY A 119 -6.41 4.91 11.60
C GLY A 119 -6.19 5.18 13.08
N GLU A 120 -7.16 4.83 13.91
CA GLU A 120 -7.03 4.92 15.36
C GLU A 120 -6.01 3.88 15.85
N THR A 121 -5.15 4.27 16.79
CA THR A 121 -4.29 3.31 17.48
C THR A 121 -5.17 2.66 18.53
N THR A 122 -5.60 1.41 18.30
CA THR A 122 -6.33 0.64 19.32
C THR A 122 -5.36 0.14 20.39
#